data_AF-A0A0F9A7B6-F1
#
_entry.id   AF-A0A0F9A7B6-F1
#
_cell.length_a   1.000
_cell.length_b   1.000
_cell.length_c   1.000
_cell.angle_alpha   90.00
_cell.angle_beta   90.00
_cell.angle_gamma   90.00
#
_symmetry.space_group_name_H-M   'P 1'
#
loop_
_entity.id
_entity.type
_entity.pdbx_description
1 polymer ?
#
loop_
_entity_poly.entity_id
_entity_poly.type
_entity_poly.pdbx_seq_one_letter_code
_entity_poly.pdbx_strand_id
1 'polypeptide(L)'
;MLLEPPPELRGKELRVKFISSLAQAQNAVATGNIDRLAAFVGGLSGTPGYEDVTDKFDADQAVDEYGHLIGAPAKLVVPDDKVAERRQIRAEQLEQQRQQEVQLELAKAAAGPAANLAQTDLSEDNPLSRVADAGT
;
A
#
# COMPACT_ATOMS: atom_id res chain seq x y z
N MET A 1 50.31 20.50 -7.74
CA MET A 1 51.49 19.71 -8.16
C MET A 1 51.21 18.26 -7.80
N LEU A 2 51.11 17.38 -8.80
CA LEU A 2 50.96 15.94 -8.57
C LEU A 2 52.31 15.40 -8.08
N LEU A 3 52.32 14.75 -6.92
CA LEU A 3 53.51 14.15 -6.32
C LEU A 3 54.12 13.14 -7.30
N GLU A 4 55.45 13.15 -7.45
CA GLU A 4 56.12 12.17 -8.32
C GLU A 4 55.76 10.74 -7.86
N PRO A 5 55.38 9.86 -8.80
CA PRO A 5 54.99 8.50 -8.45
C PRO A 5 56.16 7.79 -7.73
N PRO A 6 55.88 7.05 -6.63
CA PRO A 6 56.86 6.32 -5.85
C PRO A 6 57.83 5.49 -6.73
N PRO A 7 59.12 5.39 -6.36
CA PRO A 7 60.14 4.69 -7.16
C PRO A 7 59.76 3.24 -7.51
N GLU A 8 58.98 2.59 -6.66
CA GLU A 8 58.51 1.20 -6.82
C GLU A 8 57.44 1.00 -7.92
N LEU A 9 56.88 2.10 -8.45
CA LEU A 9 55.89 2.12 -9.53
C LEU A 9 56.48 2.56 -10.87
N ARG A 10 57.75 2.97 -10.92
CA ARG A 10 58.45 3.29 -12.18
C ARG A 10 58.76 1.99 -12.92
N GLY A 11 58.16 1.81 -14.10
CA GLY A 11 58.41 0.65 -14.98
C GLY A 11 57.54 -0.59 -14.74
N LYS A 12 56.52 -0.52 -13.88
CA LYS A 12 55.50 -1.58 -13.77
C LYS A 12 54.37 -1.33 -14.76
N GLU A 13 53.87 -2.37 -15.43
CA GLU A 13 52.63 -2.29 -16.21
C GLU A 13 51.45 -2.01 -15.26
N LEU A 14 51.06 -0.75 -15.16
CA LEU A 14 49.90 -0.32 -14.40
C LEU A 14 48.64 -0.75 -15.14
N ARG A 15 47.98 -1.81 -14.66
CA ARG A 15 46.65 -2.19 -15.14
C ARG A 15 45.62 -1.28 -14.49
N VAL A 16 45.34 -0.15 -15.13
CA VAL A 16 44.30 0.79 -14.67
C VAL A 16 42.94 0.12 -14.84
N LYS A 17 42.43 -0.49 -13.77
CA LYS A 17 41.02 -0.90 -13.69
C LYS A 17 40.19 0.36 -13.48
N PHE A 18 39.78 1.00 -14.57
CA PHE A 18 38.67 1.94 -14.49
C PHE A 18 37.45 1.15 -14.03
N ILE A 19 37.05 1.31 -12.78
CA ILE A 19 35.66 1.08 -12.38
C ILE A 19 34.92 2.10 -13.24
N SER A 20 34.45 1.67 -14.41
CA SER A 20 34.18 2.54 -15.54
C SER A 20 33.30 3.70 -15.10
N SER A 21 33.81 4.94 -15.18
CA SER A 21 33.03 6.15 -14.91
C SER A 21 31.78 6.20 -15.80
N LEU A 22 31.87 5.61 -17.00
CA LEU A 22 30.75 5.40 -17.89
C LEU A 22 29.73 4.39 -17.34
N ALA A 23 30.17 3.27 -16.75
CA ALA A 23 29.26 2.31 -16.11
C ALA A 23 28.61 2.90 -14.85
N GLN A 24 29.35 3.71 -14.08
CA GLN A 24 28.80 4.45 -12.95
C GLN A 24 27.77 5.49 -13.42
N ALA A 25 28.02 6.19 -14.53
CA ALA A 25 27.06 7.11 -15.15
C ALA A 25 25.83 6.39 -15.70
N GLN A 26 25.99 5.23 -16.34
CA GLN A 26 24.88 4.40 -16.84
C GLN A 26 23.99 3.90 -15.68
N ASN A 27 24.60 3.47 -14.57
CA ASN A 27 23.86 3.08 -13.37
C ASN A 27 23.13 4.27 -12.74
N ALA A 28 23.74 5.46 -12.70
CA ALA A 28 23.08 6.66 -12.19
C ALA A 28 21.86 7.06 -13.04
N VAL A 29 21.95 6.93 -14.36
CA VAL A 29 20.81 7.16 -15.28
C VAL A 29 19.71 6.13 -15.04
N ALA A 30 20.05 4.85 -14.91
CA ALA A 30 19.09 3.78 -14.65
C ALA A 30 18.34 4.00 -13.31
N THR A 31 19.06 4.33 -12.24
CA THR A 31 18.46 4.64 -10.94
C THR A 31 17.56 5.87 -11.00
N GLY A 32 17.98 6.93 -11.71
CA GLY A 32 17.16 8.13 -11.89
C GLY A 32 15.86 7.90 -12.68
N ASN A 33 15.83 6.89 -13.56
CA ASN A 33 14.61 6.52 -14.28
C ASN A 33 13.63 5.75 -13.37
N ILE A 34 14.14 4.96 -12.42
CA ILE A 34 13.31 4.28 -11.41
C ILE A 34 12.63 5.31 -10.51
N ASP A 35 13.38 6.32 -10.05
CA ASP A 35 12.82 7.39 -9.20
C ASP A 35 11.72 8.18 -9.93
N ARG A 36 11.90 8.46 -11.23
CA ARG A 36 10.88 9.11 -12.06
C ARG A 36 9.61 8.27 -12.19
N LEU A 37 9.73 6.94 -12.36
CA LEU A 37 8.59 6.04 -12.41
C LEU A 37 7.85 6.01 -11.06
N ALA A 38 8.59 5.91 -9.95
CA ALA A 38 8.01 5.89 -8.61
C ALA A 38 7.26 7.19 -8.28
N ALA A 39 7.83 8.34 -8.67
CA ALA A 39 7.17 9.64 -8.52
C ALA A 39 5.88 9.75 -9.36
N PHE A 40 5.90 9.23 -10.59
CA PHE A 40 4.73 9.20 -11.47
C PHE A 40 3.60 8.34 -10.88
N VAL A 41 3.91 7.11 -10.48
CA VAL A 41 2.95 6.20 -9.83
C VAL A 41 2.42 6.79 -8.52
N GLY A 42 3.30 7.40 -7.72
CA GLY A 42 2.90 8.08 -6.48
C GLY A 42 1.89 9.20 -6.72
N GLY A 43 2.10 10.02 -7.75
CA GLY A 43 1.16 11.07 -8.16
C GLY A 43 -0.20 10.52 -8.62
N LEU A 44 -0.20 9.39 -9.34
CA LEU A 44 -1.42 8.71 -9.78
C LEU A 44 -2.21 8.10 -8.61
N SER A 45 -1.52 7.54 -7.61
CA SER A 45 -2.13 6.88 -6.45
C SER A 45 -2.84 7.84 -5.49
N GLY A 46 -2.45 9.12 -5.47
CA GLY A 46 -2.98 10.15 -4.58
C GLY A 46 -4.30 10.78 -5.03
N THR A 47 -5.00 10.15 -5.98
CA THR A 47 -6.15 10.75 -6.67
C THR A 47 -7.43 9.93 -6.44
N PRO A 48 -8.13 10.07 -5.29
CA PRO A 48 -9.40 9.39 -5.03
C PRO A 48 -10.58 10.17 -5.61
N GLY A 49 -11.50 9.49 -6.33
CA GLY A 49 -12.83 10.03 -6.69
C GLY A 49 -12.90 10.90 -7.94
N TYR A 50 -12.33 10.47 -9.06
CA TYR A 50 -12.47 11.14 -10.35
C TYR A 50 -13.57 10.45 -11.19
N GLU A 51 -14.82 10.89 -11.08
CA GLU A 51 -15.96 10.23 -11.72
C GLU A 51 -16.13 10.55 -13.22
N ASP A 52 -15.59 11.65 -13.77
CA ASP A 52 -15.87 12.04 -15.18
C ASP A 52 -14.68 12.00 -16.16
N VAL A 53 -13.43 11.95 -15.67
CA VAL A 53 -12.22 12.00 -16.53
C VAL A 53 -11.49 10.65 -16.59
N THR A 54 -11.70 9.78 -15.60
CA THR A 54 -11.01 8.49 -15.47
C THR A 54 -11.50 7.42 -16.42
N ASP A 55 -12.75 7.49 -16.90
CA ASP A 55 -13.28 6.54 -17.90
C ASP A 55 -12.47 6.55 -19.21
N LYS A 56 -11.69 7.60 -19.46
CA LYS A 56 -10.80 7.71 -20.63
C LYS A 56 -9.32 7.50 -20.32
N PHE A 57 -8.92 7.52 -19.05
CA PHE A 57 -7.52 7.47 -18.66
C PHE A 57 -7.21 6.15 -17.95
N ASP A 58 -6.56 5.26 -18.68
CA ASP A 58 -6.04 4.01 -18.13
C ASP A 58 -4.70 4.27 -17.44
N ALA A 59 -4.75 4.40 -16.11
CA ALA A 59 -3.57 4.63 -15.30
C ALA A 59 -2.60 3.43 -15.30
N ASP A 60 -3.10 2.20 -15.50
CA ASP A 60 -2.25 1.01 -15.57
C ASP A 60 -1.42 1.08 -16.86
N GLN A 61 -2.07 1.31 -18.01
CA GLN A 61 -1.37 1.48 -19.30
C GLN A 61 -0.44 2.69 -19.34
N ALA A 62 -0.80 3.80 -18.70
CA ALA A 62 0.07 4.97 -18.64
C ALA A 62 1.39 4.67 -17.88
N VAL A 63 1.36 3.83 -16.85
CA VAL A 63 2.55 3.41 -16.11
C VAL A 63 3.45 2.52 -16.98
N ASP A 64 2.84 1.63 -17.75
CA ASP A 64 3.55 0.72 -18.67
C ASP A 64 4.24 1.49 -19.79
N GLU A 65 3.52 2.38 -20.48
CA GLU A 65 4.07 3.22 -21.55
C GLU A 65 5.14 4.17 -21.02
N TYR A 66 4.89 4.85 -19.88
CA TYR A 66 5.87 5.76 -19.30
C TYR A 66 7.14 5.01 -18.86
N GLY A 67 7.00 3.85 -18.23
CA GLY A 67 8.10 2.98 -17.84
C GLY A 67 8.93 2.51 -19.03
N HIS A 68 8.28 2.15 -20.14
CA HIS A 68 8.96 1.78 -21.38
C HIS A 68 9.74 2.96 -21.97
N LEU A 69 9.13 4.14 -22.05
CA LEU A 69 9.72 5.33 -22.67
C LEU A 69 10.93 5.87 -21.91
N ILE A 70 10.93 5.81 -20.59
CA ILE A 70 12.07 6.25 -19.77
C ILE A 70 13.15 5.15 -19.62
N GLY A 71 12.94 3.95 -20.17
CA GLY A 71 13.87 2.83 -20.04
C GLY A 71 13.95 2.28 -18.61
N ALA A 72 12.84 2.30 -17.88
CA ALA A 72 12.77 1.64 -16.58
C ALA A 72 12.85 0.10 -16.75
N PRO A 73 13.46 -0.63 -15.80
CA PRO A 73 13.48 -2.08 -15.86
C PRO A 73 12.06 -2.67 -15.88
N ALA A 74 11.71 -3.42 -16.94
CA ALA A 74 10.39 -4.05 -17.09
C ALA A 74 10.00 -4.98 -15.92
N LYS A 75 10.99 -5.47 -15.16
CA LYS A 75 10.77 -6.28 -13.94
C LYS A 75 10.10 -5.50 -12.80
N LEU A 76 10.06 -4.17 -12.86
CA LEU A 76 9.41 -3.31 -11.86
C LEU A 76 7.92 -3.11 -12.14
N VAL A 77 7.49 -3.32 -13.39
CA VAL A 77 6.09 -3.25 -13.80
C VAL A 77 5.45 -4.61 -13.56
N VAL A 78 4.33 -4.63 -12.84
CA VAL A 78 3.63 -5.87 -12.50
C VAL A 78 2.75 -6.27 -13.69
N PRO A 79 2.77 -7.54 -14.13
CA PRO A 79 1.91 -7.99 -15.23
C PRO A 79 0.42 -7.86 -14.90
N ASP A 80 -0.40 -7.58 -15.92
CA ASP A 80 -1.85 -7.37 -15.81
C ASP A 80 -2.56 -8.51 -15.07
N ASP A 81 -2.26 -9.76 -15.39
CA ASP A 81 -2.86 -10.94 -14.74
C ASP A 81 -2.65 -10.92 -13.21
N LYS A 82 -1.47 -10.48 -12.77
CA LYS A 82 -1.13 -10.38 -11.35
C LYS A 82 -1.78 -9.18 -10.69
N VAL A 83 -2.00 -8.08 -11.41
CA VAL A 83 -2.78 -6.95 -10.92
C VAL A 83 -4.25 -7.34 -10.76
N ALA A 84 -4.82 -8.06 -11.73
CA ALA A 84 -6.18 -8.58 -11.68
C ALA A 84 -6.40 -9.52 -10.49
N GLU A 85 -5.51 -10.50 -10.29
CA GLU A 85 -5.52 -11.40 -9.12
C GLU A 85 -5.47 -10.61 -7.80
N ARG A 86 -4.57 -9.62 -7.70
CA ARG A 86 -4.45 -8.76 -6.51
C ARG A 86 -5.70 -7.91 -6.26
N ARG A 87 -6.40 -7.47 -7.32
CA ARG A 87 -7.65 -6.70 -7.20
C ARG A 87 -8.79 -7.59 -6.73
N GLN A 88 -8.89 -8.82 -7.25
CA GLN A 88 -9.88 -9.81 -6.80
C GLN A 88 -9.70 -10.14 -5.32
N ILE A 89 -8.49 -10.50 -4.90
CA ILE A 89 -8.19 -10.80 -3.49
C ILE A 89 -8.54 -9.60 -2.58
N ARG A 90 -8.22 -8.38 -3.02
CA ARG A 90 -8.50 -7.17 -2.24
C ARG A 90 -10.01 -6.88 -2.16
N ALA A 91 -10.75 -7.14 -3.24
CA ALA A 91 -12.20 -7.01 -3.25
C ALA A 91 -12.86 -8.03 -2.32
N GLU A 92 -12.45 -9.30 -2.37
CA GLU A 92 -12.92 -10.35 -1.46
C GLU A 92 -12.61 -10.01 0.01
N GLN A 93 -11.41 -9.52 0.30
CA GLN A 93 -11.03 -9.08 1.64
C GLN A 93 -11.86 -7.89 2.12
N LEU A 94 -12.14 -6.92 1.24
CA LEU A 94 -12.96 -5.76 1.58
C LEU A 94 -14.42 -6.17 1.86
N GLU A 95 -14.94 -7.12 1.09
CA GLU A 95 -16.30 -7.64 1.29
C GLU A 95 -16.41 -8.42 2.60
N GLN A 96 -15.43 -9.27 2.91
CA GLN A 96 -15.36 -9.96 4.20
C GLN A 96 -15.24 -8.98 5.38
N GLN A 97 -14.42 -7.94 5.24
CA GLN A 97 -14.29 -6.89 6.25
C GLN A 97 -15.61 -6.16 6.47
N ARG A 98 -16.31 -5.77 5.40
CA ARG A 98 -17.64 -5.15 5.51
C ARG A 98 -18.66 -6.05 6.19
N GLN A 99 -18.68 -7.34 5.87
CA GLN A 99 -19.60 -8.29 6.52
C GLN A 99 -19.30 -8.44 8.02
N GLN A 100 -18.02 -8.44 8.40
CA GLN A 100 -17.62 -8.48 9.81
C GLN A 100 -17.95 -7.18 10.53
N GLU A 101 -17.74 -6.02 9.90
CA GLU A 101 -18.11 -4.71 10.45
C GLU A 101 -19.62 -4.63 10.69
N VAL A 102 -20.44 -5.05 9.73
CA VAL A 102 -21.91 -5.08 9.88
C VAL A 102 -22.35 -6.02 11.00
N GLN A 103 -21.74 -7.21 11.13
CA GLN A 103 -22.04 -8.13 12.23
C GLN A 103 -21.65 -7.56 13.59
N LEU A 104 -20.49 -6.92 13.69
CA LEU A 104 -20.03 -6.24 14.91
C LEU A 104 -20.93 -5.07 15.27
N GLU A 105 -21.38 -4.30 14.28
CA GLU A 105 -22.32 -3.19 14.48
C GLU A 105 -23.68 -3.70 14.97
N LEU A 106 -24.20 -4.77 14.37
CA LEU A 106 -25.46 -5.39 14.78
C LEU A 106 -25.37 -6.01 16.19
N ALA A 107 -24.25 -6.67 16.52
CA ALA A 107 -24.01 -7.21 17.86
C ALA A 107 -23.91 -6.11 18.93
N LYS A 108 -23.26 -4.98 18.62
CA LYS A 108 -23.24 -3.80 19.49
C LYS A 108 -24.64 -3.18 19.65
N ALA A 109 -25.41 -3.10 18.58
CA ALA A 109 -26.78 -2.59 18.62
C ALA A 109 -27.73 -3.51 19.43
N ALA A 110 -27.55 -4.83 19.35
CA ALA A 110 -28.33 -5.80 20.13
C ALA A 110 -27.93 -5.84 21.62
N ALA A 111 -26.65 -5.65 21.94
CA ALA A 111 -26.16 -5.59 23.31
C ALA A 111 -26.56 -4.29 24.04
N GLY A 112 -26.80 -3.18 23.33
CA GLY A 112 -27.11 -1.89 23.95
C GLY A 112 -28.36 -1.88 24.84
N PRO A 113 -29.55 -2.25 24.35
CA PRO A 113 -30.76 -2.30 25.17
C PRO A 113 -30.80 -3.52 26.09
N ALA A 114 -30.34 -4.69 25.63
CA ALA A 114 -30.45 -5.95 26.37
C ALA A 114 -29.45 -6.06 27.53
N ALA A 115 -28.22 -5.55 27.39
CA ALA A 115 -27.25 -5.55 28.50
C ALA A 115 -27.64 -4.56 29.60
N ASN A 116 -28.20 -3.40 29.22
CA ASN A 116 -28.74 -2.44 30.20
C ASN A 116 -29.96 -3.02 30.92
N LEU A 117 -30.91 -3.65 30.21
CA LEU A 117 -32.07 -4.31 30.83
C LEU A 117 -31.66 -5.49 31.72
N ALA A 118 -30.73 -6.35 31.28
CA ALA A 118 -30.23 -7.47 32.09
C ALA A 118 -29.45 -6.99 33.33
N GLN A 119 -28.68 -5.91 33.23
CA GLN A 119 -28.05 -5.30 34.41
C GLN A 119 -29.09 -4.67 35.34
N THR A 120 -30.19 -4.12 34.82
CA THR A 120 -31.26 -3.54 35.65
C THR A 120 -32.11 -4.62 36.34
N ASP A 121 -32.36 -5.76 35.67
CA ASP A 121 -33.10 -6.90 36.24
C ASP A 121 -32.27 -7.70 37.26
N LEU A 122 -30.94 -7.73 37.13
CA LEU A 122 -30.07 -8.48 38.03
C LEU A 122 -29.51 -7.67 39.20
N SER A 123 -29.46 -6.33 39.10
CA SER A 123 -28.79 -5.52 40.11
C SER A 123 -29.65 -5.21 41.32
N GLU A 124 -30.90 -4.75 41.21
CA GLU A 124 -31.68 -4.40 42.40
C GLU A 124 -33.20 -4.46 42.18
N ASP A 125 -33.89 -5.23 43.04
CA ASP A 125 -35.19 -4.88 43.63
C ASP A 125 -36.21 -4.18 42.70
N ASN A 126 -36.54 -4.84 41.57
CA ASN A 126 -37.47 -4.34 40.58
C ASN A 126 -38.83 -4.01 41.25
N PRO A 127 -39.30 -2.75 41.24
CA PRO A 127 -40.52 -2.36 41.95
C PRO A 127 -41.76 -3.13 41.48
N LEU A 128 -41.73 -3.74 40.28
CA LEU A 128 -42.81 -4.59 39.77
C LEU A 128 -42.89 -5.96 40.45
N SER A 129 -41.77 -6.54 40.90
CA SER A 129 -41.80 -7.82 41.64
C SER A 129 -42.39 -7.64 43.04
N ARG A 130 -42.14 -6.47 43.66
CA ARG A 130 -42.74 -6.13 44.96
C ARG A 130 -44.25 -5.88 44.93
N VAL A 131 -44.82 -5.42 43.79
CA VAL A 131 -46.29 -5.30 43.67
C VAL A 131 -46.95 -6.63 43.36
N ALA A 132 -46.24 -7.55 42.68
CA ALA A 132 -46.73 -8.90 42.42
C ALA A 132 -46.78 -9.77 43.68
N ASP A 133 -45.78 -9.65 44.58
CA ASP A 133 -45.76 -10.39 45.85
C ASP A 133 -46.66 -9.77 46.95
N ALA A 134 -47.06 -8.50 46.82
CA ALA A 134 -47.97 -7.84 47.76
C ALA A 134 -49.47 -8.05 47.43
N GLY A 135 -49.78 -8.86 46.41
CA GLY A 135 -51.12 -9.06 45.84
C GLY A 135 -51.79 -10.40 46.13
N THR A 136 -51.31 -11.19 47.09
CA THR A 136 -51.95 -12.43 47.60
C THR A 136 -52.17 -12.35 49.10
#